data_AF-A0AAV8FK86-F1
#
_entry.id   AF-A0AAV8FK86-F1
#
_cell.length_a   1.000
_cell.length_b   1.000
_cell.length_c   1.000
_cell.angle_alpha   90.00
_cell.angle_beta   90.00
_cell.angle_gamma   90.00
#
_symmetry.space_group_name_H-M   'P 1'
#
loop_
_entity.id
_entity.type
_entity.pdbx_description
1 polymer ?
#
loop_
_entity_poly.entity_id
_entity_poly.type
_entity_poly.pdbx_seq_one_letter_code
_entity_poly.pdbx_strand_id
1 'polypeptide(L)'
;MPSISRTAICLVGGARRFELTGPTILEHVLNVLPEADLFVHSNLDENTFKLALLRSAPRVTEMRIRRPVRFRETEEHMRLLSAGSSPNGIQGLLQYFDLVEGCLNMIAAYETQGNFTYDWILRTRVDGYWTGPLDLKAFKTDSYVVPEGSRYGGLNDRLGIGNRSISDVALSRLSLLPNLASAGFSDLNSESAFHAQLKVFNIPAEELQFPFCILSDRQYKYPPSGDIAPVASIASPGPLSGAKCRPCVPHCKGECIEKLGPEKWLGWTEWRNGSLELCDGSQPWQEGWEDFFDKVAGKVTADMRLKVKEMTTEVCLQEMTGLKRKAGRWNGPDPIEICNLGSTTE
;
A
#
# COMPACT_ATOMS: atom_id res chain seq x y z
N MET A 1 8.02 13.50 -22.40
CA MET A 1 7.83 12.53 -21.30
C MET A 1 8.66 11.31 -21.64
N PRO A 2 9.37 10.69 -20.68
CA PRO A 2 10.09 9.45 -20.94
C PRO A 2 9.13 8.37 -21.46
N SER A 3 9.64 7.45 -22.27
CA SER A 3 8.87 6.25 -22.66
C SER A 3 8.59 5.44 -21.39
N ILE A 4 7.32 5.30 -21.02
CA ILE A 4 6.87 4.41 -19.93
C ILE A 4 6.69 3.01 -20.52
N SER A 5 7.74 2.52 -21.19
CA SER A 5 7.84 1.15 -21.65
C SER A 5 8.24 0.26 -20.47
N ARG A 6 7.87 -1.03 -20.51
CA ARG A 6 8.32 -2.06 -19.56
C ARG A 6 8.31 -1.57 -18.11
N THR A 7 7.11 -1.43 -17.56
CA THR A 7 6.91 -1.13 -16.14
C THR A 7 6.52 -2.40 -15.39
N ALA A 8 7.16 -2.63 -14.24
CA ALA A 8 6.70 -3.61 -13.26
C ALA A 8 5.91 -2.90 -12.15
N ILE A 9 4.74 -3.43 -11.81
CA ILE A 9 3.93 -2.97 -10.69
C ILE A 9 4.04 -4.00 -9.57
N CYS A 10 4.55 -3.56 -8.44
CA CYS A 10 4.67 -4.33 -7.22
C CYS A 10 3.53 -3.98 -6.26
N LEU A 11 2.56 -4.90 -6.11
CA LEU A 11 1.42 -4.75 -5.21
C LEU A 11 1.64 -5.63 -3.96
N VAL A 12 1.80 -4.99 -2.81
CA VAL A 12 2.21 -5.68 -1.57
C VAL A 12 1.31 -5.40 -0.38
N GLY A 13 1.18 -6.38 0.52
CA GLY A 13 0.41 -6.26 1.76
C GLY A 13 -0.75 -7.25 1.85
N GLY A 14 -1.50 -7.18 2.95
CA GLY A 14 -2.65 -8.05 3.21
C GLY A 14 -3.96 -7.49 2.65
N ALA A 15 -4.89 -8.37 2.30
CA ALA A 15 -6.11 -8.04 1.56
C ALA A 15 -7.33 -7.68 2.44
N ARG A 16 -7.11 -7.18 3.67
CA ARG A 16 -8.14 -6.96 4.71
C ARG A 16 -9.39 -6.22 4.24
N ARG A 17 -9.21 -5.17 3.45
CA ARG A 17 -10.28 -4.33 2.87
C ARG A 17 -10.18 -4.26 1.35
N PHE A 18 -9.66 -5.31 0.72
CA PHE A 18 -9.41 -5.31 -0.72
C PHE A 18 -10.69 -5.27 -1.55
N GLU A 19 -11.83 -5.63 -0.96
CA GLU A 19 -13.16 -5.40 -1.54
C GLU A 19 -13.48 -3.91 -1.75
N LEU A 20 -12.80 -3.01 -1.03
CA LEU A 20 -12.96 -1.56 -1.13
C LEU A 20 -11.85 -0.91 -1.96
N THR A 21 -10.61 -1.40 -1.84
CA THR A 21 -9.44 -0.80 -2.49
C THR A 21 -9.14 -1.40 -3.85
N GLY A 22 -9.35 -2.70 -4.04
CA GLY A 22 -9.07 -3.43 -5.26
C GLY A 22 -9.70 -2.82 -6.51
N PRO A 23 -10.99 -2.46 -6.51
CA PRO A 23 -11.62 -1.80 -7.66
C PRO A 23 -10.94 -0.47 -8.03
N THR A 24 -10.61 0.36 -7.03
CA THR A 24 -9.94 1.64 -7.28
C THR A 24 -8.49 1.47 -7.75
N ILE A 25 -7.77 0.44 -7.27
CA ILE A 25 -6.42 0.10 -7.75
C ILE A 25 -6.49 -0.36 -9.22
N LEU A 26 -7.47 -1.21 -9.56
CA LEU A 26 -7.70 -1.65 -10.93
C LEU A 26 -7.93 -0.44 -11.84
N GLU A 27 -8.84 0.45 -11.46
CA GLU A 27 -9.23 1.61 -12.26
C GLU A 27 -8.11 2.65 -12.39
N HIS A 28 -7.51 3.05 -11.27
CA HIS A 28 -6.66 4.23 -11.20
C HIS A 28 -5.16 3.94 -11.28
N VAL A 29 -4.74 2.68 -11.16
CA VAL A 29 -3.34 2.29 -11.25
C VAL A 29 -3.12 1.30 -12.40
N LEU A 30 -3.81 0.16 -12.37
CA LEU A 30 -3.54 -0.94 -13.31
C LEU A 30 -4.06 -0.63 -14.73
N ASN A 31 -5.25 -0.03 -14.85
CA ASN A 31 -5.81 0.36 -16.16
C ASN A 31 -5.15 1.63 -16.74
N VAL A 32 -4.49 2.44 -15.90
CA VAL A 32 -3.65 3.56 -16.36
C VAL A 32 -2.35 3.05 -17.01
N LEU A 33 -1.89 1.87 -16.61
CA LEU A 33 -0.69 1.20 -17.11
C LEU A 33 -1.01 -0.22 -17.61
N PRO A 34 -1.85 -0.39 -18.66
CA PRO A 34 -2.40 -1.70 -19.04
C PRO A 34 -1.33 -2.70 -19.52
N GLU A 35 -0.19 -2.20 -20.00
CA GLU A 35 0.94 -3.00 -20.45
C GLU A 35 1.92 -3.37 -19.32
N ALA A 36 1.72 -2.86 -18.11
CA ALA A 36 2.61 -3.14 -17.00
C ALA A 36 2.43 -4.58 -16.48
N ASP A 37 3.53 -5.17 -16.06
CA ASP A 37 3.55 -6.49 -15.44
C ASP A 37 3.23 -6.37 -13.96
N LEU A 38 2.13 -6.99 -13.52
CA LEU A 38 1.73 -6.99 -12.12
C LEU A 38 2.36 -8.17 -11.36
N PHE A 39 3.09 -7.83 -10.31
CA PHE A 39 3.65 -8.74 -9.31
C PHE A 39 2.93 -8.52 -7.98
N VAL A 40 2.32 -9.57 -7.45
CA VAL A 40 1.58 -9.51 -6.19
C VAL A 40 2.31 -10.31 -5.13
N HIS A 41 2.71 -9.69 -4.03
CA HIS A 41 3.32 -10.38 -2.89
C HIS A 41 2.51 -10.12 -1.62
N SER A 42 1.82 -11.16 -1.15
CA SER A 42 0.95 -11.12 0.02
C SER A 42 1.27 -12.25 0.98
N ASN A 43 0.97 -12.01 2.25
CA ASN A 43 0.84 -13.09 3.21
C ASN A 43 -0.51 -13.80 3.03
N LEU A 44 -0.54 -15.10 3.37
CA LEU A 44 -1.75 -15.90 3.46
C LEU A 44 -2.46 -15.61 4.79
N ASP A 45 -3.72 -15.21 4.69
CA ASP A 45 -4.64 -14.95 5.79
C ASP A 45 -6.10 -15.19 5.34
N GLU A 46 -7.05 -15.05 6.26
CA GLU A 46 -8.49 -15.19 6.01
C GLU A 46 -9.05 -14.19 5.00
N ASN A 47 -8.32 -13.12 4.67
CA ASN A 47 -8.75 -12.11 3.71
C ASN A 47 -8.16 -12.32 2.31
N THR A 48 -7.24 -13.27 2.16
CA THR A 48 -6.47 -13.48 0.93
C THR A 48 -7.36 -13.82 -0.27
N PHE A 49 -8.51 -14.46 -0.05
CA PHE A 49 -9.49 -14.76 -1.11
C PHE A 49 -9.96 -13.51 -1.86
N LYS A 50 -9.96 -12.34 -1.21
CA LYS A 50 -10.40 -11.08 -1.81
C LYS A 50 -9.51 -10.67 -2.99
N LEU A 51 -8.25 -11.12 -3.03
CA LEU A 51 -7.35 -10.91 -4.18
C LEU A 51 -7.90 -11.50 -5.48
N ALA A 52 -8.91 -12.38 -5.44
CA ALA A 52 -9.69 -12.83 -6.59
C ALA A 52 -10.13 -11.67 -7.52
N LEU A 53 -10.37 -10.47 -6.99
CA LEU A 53 -10.70 -9.28 -7.78
C LEU A 53 -9.64 -8.93 -8.83
N LEU A 54 -8.37 -9.29 -8.60
CA LEU A 54 -7.28 -9.10 -9.57
C LEU A 54 -7.42 -9.96 -10.82
N ARG A 55 -8.39 -10.89 -10.88
CA ARG A 55 -8.74 -11.59 -12.12
C ARG A 55 -9.10 -10.60 -13.23
N SER A 56 -9.63 -9.43 -12.88
CA SER A 56 -9.98 -8.36 -13.82
C SER A 56 -8.79 -7.46 -14.20
N ALA A 57 -7.62 -7.59 -13.57
CA ALA A 57 -6.44 -6.77 -13.90
C ALA A 57 -6.00 -7.00 -15.36
N PRO A 58 -5.49 -6.00 -16.10
CA PRO A 58 -5.06 -6.19 -17.48
C PRO A 58 -4.05 -7.34 -17.65
N ARG A 59 -3.03 -7.36 -16.79
CA ARG A 59 -1.98 -8.39 -16.75
C ARG A 59 -1.69 -8.81 -15.32
N VAL A 60 -1.40 -10.09 -15.13
CA VAL A 60 -0.95 -10.67 -13.84
C VAL A 60 0.23 -11.58 -14.14
N THR A 61 1.43 -11.15 -13.77
CA THR A 61 2.68 -11.79 -14.20
C THR A 61 3.10 -12.86 -13.21
N GLU A 62 3.18 -12.50 -11.92
CA GLU A 62 3.44 -13.46 -10.85
C GLU A 62 2.62 -13.13 -9.60
N MET A 63 2.03 -14.15 -9.01
CA MET A 63 1.44 -14.07 -7.67
C MET A 63 2.27 -14.91 -6.71
N ARG A 64 2.67 -14.30 -5.59
CA ARG A 64 3.32 -14.96 -4.47
C ARG A 64 2.49 -14.76 -3.21
N ILE A 65 1.93 -15.85 -2.70
CA ILE A 65 1.12 -15.87 -1.48
C ILE A 65 1.82 -16.83 -0.51
N ARG A 66 2.37 -16.31 0.59
CA ARG A 66 3.15 -17.13 1.54
C ARG A 66 2.55 -17.09 2.92
N ARG A 67 2.68 -18.18 3.67
CA ARG A 67 2.39 -18.15 5.09
C ARG A 67 3.38 -17.20 5.77
N PRO A 68 2.92 -16.29 6.65
CA PRO A 68 3.83 -15.42 7.39
C PRO A 68 4.87 -16.25 8.14
N VAL A 69 6.14 -15.90 7.99
CA VAL A 69 7.24 -16.49 8.76
C VAL A 69 7.74 -15.45 9.76
N ARG A 70 8.03 -15.89 10.98
CA ARG A 70 8.69 -15.02 11.96
C ARG A 70 10.15 -14.86 11.59
N PHE A 71 10.62 -13.62 11.57
CA PHE A 71 12.02 -13.33 11.34
C PHE A 71 12.78 -13.47 12.64
N ARG A 72 14.00 -14.01 12.57
CA ARG A 72 14.90 -13.99 13.73
C ARG A 72 15.32 -12.55 13.99
N GLU A 73 14.90 -11.99 15.11
CA GLU A 73 15.37 -10.68 15.57
C GLU A 73 16.81 -10.83 16.07
N THR A 74 17.67 -9.88 15.69
CA THR A 74 19.06 -9.80 16.12
C THR A 74 19.23 -8.54 16.95
N GLU A 75 20.28 -8.48 17.78
CA GLU A 75 20.64 -7.27 18.52
C GLU A 75 20.83 -6.05 17.60
N GLU A 76 21.31 -6.29 16.38
CA GLU A 76 21.45 -5.25 15.36
C GLU A 76 20.09 -4.73 14.90
N HIS A 77 19.10 -5.60 14.63
CA HIS A 77 17.73 -5.17 14.33
C HIS A 77 17.12 -4.37 15.47
N MET A 78 17.30 -4.80 16.72
CA MET A 78 16.75 -4.14 17.90
C MET A 78 17.37 -2.76 18.16
N ARG A 79 18.64 -2.57 17.76
CA ARG A 79 19.31 -1.27 17.84
C ARG A 79 18.95 -0.35 16.68
N LEU A 80 18.85 -0.92 15.49
CA LEU A 80 18.64 -0.17 14.26
C LEU A 80 17.18 0.29 14.12
N LEU A 81 16.22 -0.58 14.43
CA LEU A 81 14.80 -0.35 14.20
C LEU A 81 14.05 -0.03 15.48
N SER A 82 13.04 0.83 15.35
CA SER A 82 12.14 1.19 16.44
C SER A 82 10.80 0.48 16.32
N ALA A 83 10.29 -0.02 17.44
CA ALA A 83 8.93 -0.53 17.52
C ALA A 83 7.86 0.58 17.62
N GLY A 84 8.26 1.85 17.87
CA GLY A 84 7.42 2.94 18.39
C GLY A 84 6.21 3.37 17.54
N SER A 85 5.96 2.76 16.39
CA SER A 85 4.81 3.01 15.51
C SER A 85 4.32 1.77 14.75
N SER A 86 4.91 0.60 15.02
CA SER A 86 4.55 -0.66 14.37
C SER A 86 3.59 -1.47 15.25
N PRO A 87 2.43 -1.93 14.73
CA PRO A 87 1.43 -2.66 15.51
C PRO A 87 1.97 -3.96 16.11
N ASN A 88 2.95 -4.56 15.43
CA ASN A 88 3.53 -5.86 15.76
C ASN A 88 5.02 -5.69 16.11
N GLY A 89 5.41 -4.50 16.55
CA GLY A 89 6.80 -4.15 16.84
C GLY A 89 7.73 -4.40 15.66
N ILE A 90 8.97 -4.81 15.96
CA ILE A 90 10.02 -5.05 14.97
C ILE A 90 9.66 -6.20 14.02
N GLN A 91 9.02 -7.28 14.51
CA GLN A 91 8.47 -8.33 13.64
C GLN A 91 7.57 -7.77 12.53
N GLY A 92 6.69 -6.81 12.84
CA GLY A 92 5.81 -6.20 11.86
C GLY A 92 6.57 -5.47 10.76
N LEU A 93 7.65 -4.78 11.12
CA LEU A 93 8.52 -4.08 10.17
C LEU A 93 9.28 -5.06 9.28
N LEU A 94 9.89 -6.09 9.87
CA LEU A 94 10.65 -7.10 9.11
C LEU A 94 9.76 -7.86 8.12
N GLN A 95 8.54 -8.23 8.53
CA GLN A 95 7.58 -8.86 7.62
C GLN A 95 7.18 -7.94 6.47
N TYR A 96 6.97 -6.64 6.75
CA TYR A 96 6.69 -5.68 5.71
C TYR A 96 7.88 -5.49 4.75
N PHE A 97 9.10 -5.41 5.27
CA PHE A 97 10.30 -5.31 4.45
C PHE A 97 10.50 -6.55 3.57
N ASP A 98 10.21 -7.76 4.07
CA ASP A 98 10.19 -8.99 3.26
C ASP A 98 9.15 -8.96 2.14
N LEU A 99 7.95 -8.43 2.39
CA LEU A 99 6.95 -8.31 1.33
C LEU A 99 7.44 -7.41 0.20
N VAL A 100 8.05 -6.28 0.55
CA VAL A 100 8.59 -5.31 -0.41
C VAL A 100 9.77 -5.89 -1.19
N GLU A 101 10.79 -6.36 -0.49
CA GLU A 101 12.01 -6.89 -1.12
C GLU A 101 11.74 -8.22 -1.84
N GLY A 102 10.86 -9.06 -1.31
CA GLY A 102 10.44 -10.29 -1.95
C GLY A 102 9.76 -10.07 -3.30
N CYS A 103 9.07 -8.93 -3.47
CA CYS A 103 8.49 -8.53 -4.74
C CYS A 103 9.55 -8.02 -5.73
N LEU A 104 10.55 -7.25 -5.26
CA LEU A 104 11.74 -6.92 -6.07
C LEU A 104 12.44 -8.19 -6.58
N ASN A 105 12.56 -9.21 -5.74
CA ASN A 105 13.12 -10.51 -6.13
C ASN A 105 12.27 -11.25 -7.19
N MET A 106 10.94 -11.09 -7.18
CA MET A 106 10.07 -11.64 -8.24
C MET A 106 10.35 -10.96 -9.58
N ILE A 107 10.45 -9.63 -9.56
CA ILE A 107 10.77 -8.82 -10.73
C ILE A 107 12.13 -9.24 -11.31
N ALA A 108 13.17 -9.29 -10.49
CA ALA A 108 14.53 -9.70 -10.92
C ALA A 108 14.57 -11.12 -11.49
N ALA A 109 13.82 -12.07 -10.90
CA ALA A 109 13.73 -13.42 -11.42
C ALA A 109 13.05 -13.47 -12.80
N TYR A 110 12.00 -12.68 -13.00
CA TYR A 110 11.29 -12.59 -14.29
C TYR A 110 12.15 -11.90 -15.36
N GLU A 111 12.85 -10.83 -15.02
CA GLU A 111 13.87 -10.17 -15.87
C GLU A 111 14.92 -11.17 -16.35
N THR A 112 15.46 -11.97 -15.42
CA THR A 112 16.48 -13.00 -15.71
C THR A 112 15.93 -14.07 -16.65
N GLN A 113 14.71 -14.56 -16.41
CA GLN A 113 14.08 -15.59 -17.24
C GLN A 113 13.76 -15.08 -18.65
N GLY A 114 13.33 -13.83 -18.76
CA GLY A 114 12.98 -13.20 -20.04
C GLY A 114 14.16 -12.56 -20.76
N ASN A 115 15.36 -12.55 -20.17
CA ASN A 115 16.55 -11.86 -20.67
C ASN A 115 16.28 -10.38 -21.05
N PHE A 116 15.63 -9.65 -20.15
CA PHE A 116 15.35 -8.22 -20.30
C PHE A 116 15.43 -7.51 -18.95
N THR A 117 15.34 -6.19 -18.96
CA THR A 117 15.27 -5.36 -17.76
C THR A 117 14.08 -4.41 -17.89
N TYR A 118 13.37 -4.20 -16.79
CA TYR A 118 12.32 -3.19 -16.70
C TYR A 118 12.95 -1.81 -16.71
N ASP A 119 12.24 -0.84 -17.29
CA ASP A 119 12.67 0.57 -17.23
C ASP A 119 12.26 1.17 -15.88
N TRP A 120 11.09 0.75 -15.37
CA TRP A 120 10.41 1.34 -14.22
C TRP A 120 9.87 0.29 -13.26
N ILE A 121 9.91 0.61 -11.97
CA ILE A 121 9.18 -0.13 -10.94
C ILE A 121 8.27 0.86 -10.21
N LEU A 122 6.97 0.57 -10.20
CA LEU A 122 6.00 1.18 -9.32
C LEU A 122 5.69 0.21 -8.19
N ARG A 123 5.76 0.66 -6.95
CA ARG A 123 5.35 -0.12 -5.79
C ARG A 123 4.20 0.57 -5.09
N THR A 124 3.11 -0.15 -4.83
CA THR A 124 1.97 0.34 -4.03
C THR A 124 1.44 -0.73 -3.08
N ARG A 125 0.57 -0.33 -2.15
CA ARG A 125 -0.01 -1.21 -1.14
C ARG A 125 -1.39 -1.71 -1.54
N VAL A 126 -1.72 -2.93 -1.09
CA VAL A 126 -3.04 -3.56 -1.25
C VAL A 126 -4.15 -2.75 -0.56
N ASP A 127 -3.84 -2.05 0.55
CA ASP A 127 -4.79 -1.24 1.32
C ASP A 127 -4.90 0.23 0.85
N GLY A 128 -4.39 0.57 -0.35
CA GLY A 128 -4.51 1.90 -0.94
C GLY A 128 -5.84 2.12 -1.66
N TYR A 129 -6.68 3.01 -1.15
CA TYR A 129 -7.90 3.49 -1.81
C TYR A 129 -7.57 4.72 -2.66
N TRP A 130 -7.84 4.63 -3.97
CA TRP A 130 -7.57 5.69 -4.93
C TRP A 130 -8.84 6.45 -5.29
N THR A 131 -8.78 7.78 -5.30
CA THR A 131 -9.89 8.68 -5.70
C THR A 131 -9.67 9.29 -7.08
N GLY A 132 -8.52 9.02 -7.71
CA GLY A 132 -8.19 9.51 -9.04
C GLY A 132 -6.99 8.75 -9.64
N PRO A 133 -6.71 8.95 -10.93
CA PRO A 133 -5.68 8.20 -11.65
C PRO A 133 -4.27 8.53 -11.15
N LEU A 134 -3.37 7.56 -11.25
CA LEU A 134 -1.94 7.75 -11.11
C LEU A 134 -1.41 8.79 -12.12
N ASP A 135 -0.69 9.80 -11.63
CA ASP A 135 -0.05 10.79 -12.51
C ASP A 135 1.23 10.21 -13.14
N LEU A 136 1.22 10.09 -14.47
CA LEU A 136 2.35 9.58 -15.25
C LEU A 136 3.58 10.51 -15.20
N LYS A 137 3.45 11.76 -14.76
CA LYS A 137 4.59 12.66 -14.49
C LYS A 137 5.46 12.20 -13.33
N ALA A 138 4.98 11.25 -12.52
CA ALA A 138 5.76 10.65 -11.43
C ALA A 138 6.90 9.74 -11.91
N PHE A 139 6.95 9.38 -13.19
CA PHE A 139 8.04 8.58 -13.76
C PHE A 139 9.24 9.47 -14.09
N LYS A 140 10.14 9.64 -13.11
CA LYS A 140 11.33 10.51 -13.17
C LYS A 140 12.62 9.71 -13.18
N THR A 141 13.55 10.08 -14.07
CA THR A 141 14.74 9.29 -14.39
C THR A 141 15.82 9.32 -13.31
N ASP A 142 15.79 10.34 -12.46
CA ASP A 142 16.91 10.82 -11.65
C ASP A 142 16.55 10.93 -10.15
N SER A 143 15.34 10.53 -9.78
CA SER A 143 14.85 10.53 -8.41
C SER A 143 13.91 9.37 -8.15
N TYR A 144 13.86 8.91 -6.90
CA TYR A 144 12.77 8.06 -6.42
C TYR A 144 11.58 8.94 -5.99
N VAL A 145 10.45 8.77 -6.64
CA VAL A 145 9.24 9.56 -6.36
C VAL A 145 8.43 8.87 -5.28
N VAL A 146 8.04 9.65 -4.26
CA VAL A 146 7.24 9.23 -3.10
C VAL A 146 6.08 10.20 -2.89
N PRO A 147 5.02 9.82 -2.16
CA PRO A 147 3.97 10.77 -1.82
C PRO A 147 4.44 11.83 -0.81
N GLU A 148 3.90 13.03 -0.94
CA GLU A 148 4.04 14.11 0.04
C GLU A 148 3.32 13.76 1.36
N GLY A 149 3.93 14.10 2.48
CA GLY A 149 3.31 13.92 3.80
C GLY A 149 3.31 12.46 4.25
N SER A 150 2.58 12.13 5.31
CA SER A 150 2.60 10.83 6.04
C SER A 150 4.00 10.26 6.31
N ARG A 151 4.98 11.14 6.56
CA ARG A 151 6.40 10.78 6.53
C ARG A 151 7.02 10.40 7.88
N TYR A 152 6.36 10.70 9.01
CA TYR A 152 6.79 10.30 10.38
C TYR A 152 8.32 10.42 10.67
N GLY A 153 8.94 11.52 10.25
CA GLY A 153 10.39 11.77 10.43
C GLY A 153 11.30 11.22 9.31
N GLY A 154 10.75 10.60 8.28
CA GLY A 154 11.45 10.08 7.11
C GLY A 154 10.75 10.46 5.79
N LEU A 155 10.50 9.46 4.94
CA LEU A 155 9.80 9.59 3.66
C LEU A 155 8.60 8.63 3.61
N ASN A 156 7.52 9.05 2.97
CA ASN A 156 6.33 8.23 2.82
C ASN A 156 6.61 6.99 1.97
N ASP A 157 6.53 5.81 2.58
CA ASP A 157 6.88 4.55 1.95
C ASP A 157 5.65 3.79 1.41
N ARG A 158 4.49 4.45 1.31
CA ARG A 158 3.20 3.80 0.93
C ARG A 158 3.06 3.59 -0.58
N LEU A 159 3.68 4.46 -1.37
CA LEU A 159 3.83 4.38 -2.82
C LEU A 159 5.28 4.74 -3.15
N GLY A 160 5.82 4.18 -4.21
CA GLY A 160 7.13 4.56 -4.70
C GLY A 160 7.28 4.26 -6.18
N ILE A 161 7.89 5.19 -6.93
CA ILE A 161 8.11 5.06 -8.36
C ILE A 161 9.55 5.44 -8.65
N GLY A 162 10.27 4.58 -9.34
CA GLY A 162 11.63 4.86 -9.77
C GLY A 162 12.02 4.05 -10.98
N ASN A 163 13.10 4.44 -11.62
CA ASN A 163 13.74 3.58 -12.60
C ASN A 163 14.23 2.29 -11.93
N ARG A 164 14.65 1.30 -12.73
CA ARG A 164 15.07 -0.01 -12.18
C ARG A 164 16.22 0.05 -11.18
N SER A 165 17.27 0.85 -11.43
CA SER A 165 18.45 0.90 -10.56
C SER A 165 18.17 1.61 -9.24
N ILE A 166 17.42 2.71 -9.28
CA ILE A 166 16.96 3.44 -8.10
C ILE A 166 16.03 2.55 -7.27
N SER A 167 15.11 1.84 -7.93
CA SER A 167 14.15 0.95 -7.26
C SER A 167 14.82 -0.27 -6.63
N ASP A 168 15.95 -0.72 -7.16
CA ASP A 168 16.76 -1.78 -6.55
C ASP A 168 17.16 -1.41 -5.13
N VAL A 169 17.69 -0.19 -4.97
CA VAL A 169 18.04 0.35 -3.66
C VAL A 169 16.78 0.58 -2.84
N ALA A 170 15.77 1.27 -3.38
CA ALA A 170 14.58 1.67 -2.62
C ALA A 170 13.80 0.47 -2.05
N LEU A 171 13.72 -0.64 -2.77
CA LEU A 171 12.91 -1.80 -2.38
C LEU A 171 13.71 -2.90 -1.64
N SER A 172 15.04 -2.80 -1.55
CA SER A 172 15.90 -3.71 -0.78
C SER A 172 15.89 -3.41 0.73
N ARG A 173 14.69 -3.52 1.33
CA ARG A 173 14.39 -3.03 2.69
C ARG A 173 14.98 -3.88 3.82
N LEU A 174 15.28 -5.16 3.58
CA LEU A 174 15.93 -6.07 4.54
C LEU A 174 17.42 -6.16 4.29
N SER A 175 17.84 -6.42 3.05
CA SER A 175 19.24 -6.70 2.72
C SER A 175 20.16 -5.49 2.94
N LEU A 176 19.61 -4.27 2.95
CA LEU A 176 20.39 -3.06 3.21
C LEU A 176 20.45 -2.65 4.69
N LEU A 177 19.72 -3.32 5.60
CA LEU A 177 19.76 -2.97 7.04
C LEU A 177 21.19 -2.93 7.62
N PRO A 178 22.11 -3.86 7.30
CA PRO A 178 23.50 -3.78 7.78
C PRO A 178 24.26 -2.52 7.30
N ASN A 179 23.93 -1.99 6.11
CA ASN A 179 24.52 -0.75 5.60
C ASN A 179 24.04 0.46 6.42
N LEU A 180 22.78 0.48 6.83
CA LEU A 180 22.22 1.53 7.68
C LEU A 180 22.86 1.48 9.07
N ALA A 181 23.03 0.30 9.65
CA ALA A 181 23.72 0.12 10.93
C ALA A 181 25.19 0.56 10.84
N SER A 182 25.89 0.18 9.77
CA SER A 182 27.29 0.59 9.52
C SER A 182 27.44 2.10 9.33
N ALA A 183 26.42 2.77 8.80
CA ALA A 183 26.36 4.23 8.68
C ALA A 183 25.99 4.93 10.00
N GLY A 184 25.80 4.18 11.09
CA GLY A 184 25.57 4.71 12.43
C GLY A 184 24.11 5.10 12.73
N PHE A 185 23.15 4.66 11.93
CA PHE A 185 21.74 4.90 12.23
C PHE A 185 21.23 3.98 13.36
N SER A 186 20.25 4.47 14.12
CA SER A 186 19.56 3.71 15.16
C SER A 186 18.13 4.19 15.36
N ASP A 187 17.30 3.37 16.02
CA ASP A 187 15.92 3.68 16.42
C ASP A 187 15.03 4.20 15.27
N LEU A 188 15.12 3.56 14.10
CA LEU A 188 14.42 3.94 12.89
C LEU A 188 13.05 3.26 12.77
N ASN A 189 11.99 4.03 12.54
CA ASN A 189 10.70 3.49 12.09
C ASN A 189 10.75 3.16 10.58
N SER A 190 9.63 2.73 9.99
CA SER A 190 9.59 2.35 8.57
C SER A 190 10.02 3.48 7.64
N GLU A 191 9.37 4.64 7.78
CA GLU A 191 9.60 5.82 6.95
C GLU A 191 11.01 6.41 7.15
N SER A 192 11.53 6.46 8.38
CA SER A 192 12.87 6.97 8.66
C SER A 192 13.96 6.00 8.22
N ALA A 193 13.75 4.68 8.33
CA ALA A 193 14.63 3.68 7.73
C ALA A 193 14.62 3.77 6.20
N PHE A 194 13.49 4.12 5.60
CA PHE A 194 13.40 4.33 4.16
C PHE A 194 14.20 5.54 3.70
N HIS A 195 14.04 6.67 4.39
CA HIS A 195 14.83 7.86 4.12
C HIS A 195 16.33 7.64 4.34
N ALA A 196 16.72 7.00 5.45
CA ALA A 196 18.12 6.69 5.74
C ALA A 196 18.75 5.82 4.65
N GLN A 197 18.03 4.82 4.15
CA GLN A 197 18.47 3.97 3.05
C GLN A 197 18.76 4.78 1.79
N LEU A 198 17.82 5.62 1.32
CA LEU A 198 18.07 6.45 0.13
C LEU A 198 19.26 7.39 0.33
N LYS A 199 19.42 7.95 1.53
CA LYS A 199 20.55 8.82 1.88
C LYS A 199 21.90 8.11 1.84
N VAL A 200 22.00 6.91 2.43
CA VAL A 200 23.24 6.11 2.44
C VAL A 200 23.74 5.83 1.02
N PHE A 201 22.82 5.62 0.08
CA PHE A 201 23.12 5.29 -1.31
C PHE A 201 23.04 6.50 -2.26
N ASN A 202 22.95 7.73 -1.73
CA ASN A 202 22.88 8.97 -2.50
C ASN A 202 21.78 8.98 -3.58
N ILE A 203 20.63 8.39 -3.26
CA ILE A 203 19.46 8.39 -4.13
C ILE A 203 18.61 9.63 -3.83
N PRO A 204 18.43 10.55 -4.80
CA PRO A 204 17.52 11.68 -4.64
C PRO A 204 16.08 11.18 -4.49
N ALA A 205 15.32 11.77 -3.57
CA ALA A 205 13.90 11.52 -3.41
C ALA A 205 13.10 12.78 -3.75
N GLU A 206 11.96 12.61 -4.42
CA GLU A 206 11.05 13.70 -4.73
C GLU A 206 9.64 13.39 -4.20
N GLU A 207 9.07 14.32 -3.43
CA GLU A 207 7.71 14.24 -2.91
C GLU A 207 6.72 14.82 -3.92
N LEU A 208 5.73 14.04 -4.34
CA LEU A 208 4.61 14.49 -5.18
C LEU A 208 3.26 14.21 -4.52
N GLN A 209 2.23 14.89 -4.95
CA GLN A 209 0.87 14.66 -4.46
C GLN A 209 0.17 13.56 -5.26
N PHE A 210 -0.56 12.68 -4.56
CA PHE A 210 -1.28 11.58 -5.19
C PHE A 210 -2.71 11.43 -4.62
N PRO A 211 -3.69 11.09 -5.48
CA PRO A 211 -5.10 10.96 -5.08
C PRO A 211 -5.38 9.58 -4.47
N PHE A 212 -4.70 9.24 -3.38
CA PHE A 212 -4.97 8.00 -2.66
C PHE A 212 -4.77 8.16 -1.15
N CYS A 213 -5.35 7.22 -0.40
CA CYS A 213 -5.20 7.12 1.04
C CYS A 213 -5.12 5.65 1.46
N ILE A 214 -4.68 5.38 2.69
CA ILE A 214 -4.60 4.02 3.23
C ILE A 214 -5.80 3.76 4.13
N LEU A 215 -6.66 2.83 3.70
CA LEU A 215 -7.79 2.41 4.52
C LEU A 215 -7.31 1.76 5.80
N SER A 216 -7.98 2.09 6.92
CA SER A 216 -7.56 1.62 8.22
C SER A 216 -8.72 1.30 9.15
N ASP A 217 -8.76 0.07 9.67
CA ASP A 217 -9.70 -0.33 10.72
C ASP A 217 -9.33 0.23 12.11
N ARG A 218 -8.22 0.96 12.22
CA ARG A 218 -7.39 0.91 13.42
C ARG A 218 -7.77 1.61 14.71
N GLN A 219 -8.72 2.52 14.85
CA GLN A 219 -8.78 3.42 16.03
C GLN A 219 -7.53 4.30 16.23
N TYR A 220 -7.77 5.61 16.15
CA TYR A 220 -6.79 6.66 16.34
C TYR A 220 -7.39 7.70 17.27
N LYS A 221 -6.59 8.31 18.14
CA LYS A 221 -7.10 9.33 19.05
C LYS A 221 -7.72 10.49 18.26
N TYR A 222 -8.87 10.96 18.72
CA TYR A 222 -9.56 12.14 18.20
C TYR A 222 -9.91 13.09 19.36
N PRO A 223 -9.73 14.42 19.23
CA PRO A 223 -9.10 15.11 18.10
C PRO A 223 -7.61 14.73 17.95
N PRO A 224 -7.06 14.80 16.73
CA PRO A 224 -5.63 14.58 16.50
C PRO A 224 -4.80 15.62 17.27
N SER A 225 -3.67 15.20 17.83
CA SER A 225 -2.77 16.07 18.59
C SER A 225 -1.32 15.67 18.37
N GLY A 226 -0.46 16.63 18.05
CA GLY A 226 1.01 16.47 17.93
C GLY A 226 1.42 15.30 17.03
N ASP A 227 1.73 14.17 17.67
CA ASP A 227 2.32 12.98 17.04
C ASP A 227 1.30 12.01 16.43
N ILE A 228 0.00 12.32 16.50
CA ILE A 228 -1.07 11.42 16.07
C ILE A 228 -1.56 11.81 14.69
N ALA A 229 -1.40 10.90 13.74
CA ALA A 229 -1.93 11.09 12.40
C ALA A 229 -3.45 11.10 12.41
N PRO A 230 -4.09 12.12 11.83
CA PRO A 230 -5.53 12.18 11.73
C PRO A 230 -6.03 11.13 10.71
N VAL A 231 -7.34 10.92 10.71
CA VAL A 231 -7.99 9.99 9.79
C VAL A 231 -8.93 10.76 8.88
N ALA A 232 -8.60 10.80 7.59
CA ALA A 232 -9.42 11.45 6.58
C ALA A 232 -10.69 10.63 6.26
N SER A 233 -11.76 11.31 5.86
CA SER A 233 -12.84 10.65 5.12
C SER A 233 -12.35 10.32 3.71
N ILE A 234 -12.74 9.17 3.17
CA ILE A 234 -12.53 8.86 1.75
C ILE A 234 -13.24 9.84 0.81
N ALA A 235 -14.22 10.61 1.31
CA ALA A 235 -14.90 11.67 0.57
C ALA A 235 -14.11 12.98 0.51
N SER A 236 -12.96 13.07 1.21
CA SER A 236 -12.12 14.26 1.16
C SER A 236 -11.73 14.59 -0.29
N PRO A 237 -11.80 15.85 -0.73
CA PRO A 237 -11.44 16.23 -2.09
C PRO A 237 -9.99 15.88 -2.48
N GLY A 238 -9.09 15.84 -1.50
CA GLY A 238 -7.70 15.45 -1.69
C GLY A 238 -6.84 16.51 -2.38
N PRO A 239 -5.59 16.17 -2.75
CA PRO A 239 -4.97 14.84 -2.70
C PRO A 239 -4.57 14.40 -1.27
N LEU A 240 -4.86 13.15 -0.92
CA LEU A 240 -4.60 12.59 0.40
C LEU A 240 -3.19 11.96 0.56
N SER A 241 -2.47 11.71 -0.54
CA SER A 241 -1.06 11.30 -0.57
C SER A 241 -0.69 10.18 0.42
N GLY A 242 -1.55 9.18 0.58
CA GLY A 242 -1.32 8.04 1.48
C GLY A 242 -1.65 8.28 2.95
N ALA A 243 -2.33 9.38 3.30
CA ALA A 243 -2.90 9.60 4.62
C ALA A 243 -3.79 8.43 5.05
N LYS A 244 -3.98 8.23 6.36
CA LYS A 244 -4.96 7.25 6.86
C LYS A 244 -6.37 7.73 6.56
N CYS A 245 -7.24 6.84 6.11
CA CYS A 245 -8.62 7.17 5.79
C CYS A 245 -9.63 6.07 6.14
N ARG A 246 -10.91 6.46 6.21
CA ARG A 246 -12.06 5.57 6.45
C ARG A 246 -13.29 6.02 5.66
N PRO A 247 -14.21 5.10 5.32
CA PRO A 247 -15.56 5.45 4.90
C PRO A 247 -16.35 5.98 6.09
N CYS A 248 -16.45 7.31 6.21
CA CYS A 248 -17.16 7.94 7.32
C CYS A 248 -17.85 9.22 6.82
N VAL A 249 -18.98 9.55 7.45
CA VAL A 249 -19.49 10.92 7.38
C VAL A 249 -18.49 11.82 8.09
N PRO A 250 -17.98 12.89 7.44
CA PRO A 250 -17.03 13.81 8.06
C PRO A 250 -17.55 14.37 9.37
N HIS A 251 -16.79 14.16 10.45
CA HIS A 251 -17.05 14.77 11.75
C HIS A 251 -16.53 16.22 11.80
N CYS A 252 -15.47 16.51 11.04
CA CYS A 252 -14.82 17.82 11.05
C CYS A 252 -14.42 18.23 9.62
N LYS A 253 -14.86 19.43 9.20
CA LYS A 253 -14.64 20.01 7.87
C LYS A 253 -14.50 21.53 7.96
N GLY A 254 -13.84 22.15 6.97
CA GLY A 254 -13.66 23.60 6.87
C GLY A 254 -13.03 24.20 8.13
N GLU A 255 -13.67 25.23 8.72
CA GLU A 255 -13.18 25.91 9.92
C GLU A 255 -12.87 24.98 11.10
N CYS A 256 -13.56 23.84 11.21
CA CYS A 256 -13.26 22.87 12.26
C CYS A 256 -11.82 22.34 12.13
N ILE A 257 -11.34 22.07 10.93
CA ILE A 257 -9.98 21.58 10.66
C ILE A 257 -8.96 22.67 10.97
N GLU A 258 -9.22 23.91 10.53
CA GLU A 258 -8.35 25.06 10.84
C GLU A 258 -8.13 25.23 12.34
N LYS A 259 -9.19 25.07 13.15
CA LYS A 259 -9.12 25.17 14.61
C LYS A 259 -8.30 24.06 15.27
N LEU A 260 -8.11 22.92 14.62
CA LEU A 260 -7.32 21.81 15.16
C LEU A 260 -5.81 21.98 14.93
N GLY A 261 -5.38 22.96 14.13
CA GLY A 261 -3.96 23.26 13.88
C GLY A 261 -3.21 22.13 13.14
N PRO A 262 -3.65 21.74 11.93
CA PRO A 262 -3.08 20.64 11.15
C PRO A 262 -1.59 20.79 10.81
N GLU A 263 -1.06 22.02 10.80
CA GLU A 263 0.37 22.30 10.65
C GLU A 263 1.23 21.66 11.74
N LYS A 264 0.63 21.25 12.86
CA LYS A 264 1.31 20.60 13.98
C LYS A 264 1.28 19.07 13.90
N TRP A 265 0.52 18.50 12.95
CA TRP A 265 0.39 17.05 12.84
C TRP A 265 1.61 16.46 12.15
N LEU A 266 2.26 15.52 12.83
CA LEU A 266 3.47 14.89 12.33
C LEU A 266 3.21 14.19 10.99
N GLY A 267 3.91 14.63 9.95
CA GLY A 267 3.81 14.05 8.62
C GLY A 267 2.40 14.18 8.04
N TRP A 268 1.81 15.36 8.05
CA TRP A 268 0.52 15.58 7.39
C TRP A 268 0.66 16.10 5.95
N THR A 269 -0.37 15.90 5.12
CA THR A 269 -0.46 16.34 3.70
C THR A 269 -1.22 17.67 3.59
N GLU A 270 -1.46 18.14 2.36
CA GLU A 270 -2.27 19.32 2.06
C GLU A 270 -3.69 19.23 2.66
N TRP A 271 -4.10 20.26 3.38
CA TRP A 271 -5.40 20.38 4.05
C TRP A 271 -6.14 21.67 3.70
N ARG A 272 -5.44 22.62 3.06
CA ARG A 272 -5.96 23.94 2.73
C ARG A 272 -7.01 23.86 1.63
N ASN A 273 -7.75 24.95 1.46
CA ASN A 273 -8.78 25.10 0.43
C ASN A 273 -9.86 24.01 0.51
N GLY A 274 -10.09 23.43 1.69
CA GLY A 274 -11.09 22.38 1.90
C GLY A 274 -10.70 21.03 1.29
N SER A 275 -9.41 20.76 1.04
CA SER A 275 -8.96 19.48 0.51
C SER A 275 -9.15 18.29 1.47
N LEU A 276 -9.35 18.58 2.76
CA LEU A 276 -9.45 17.58 3.81
C LEU A 276 -10.80 17.61 4.52
N GLU A 277 -11.30 16.42 4.82
CA GLU A 277 -12.40 16.16 5.72
C GLU A 277 -12.01 15.03 6.68
N LEU A 278 -12.31 15.16 7.99
CA LEU A 278 -11.86 14.19 9.00
C LEU A 278 -12.98 13.31 9.54
N CYS A 279 -12.65 12.04 9.74
CA CYS A 279 -13.41 11.11 10.56
C CYS A 279 -13.09 11.30 12.04
N ASP A 280 -14.05 10.93 12.91
CA ASP A 280 -13.70 10.56 14.28
C ASP A 280 -12.95 9.22 14.23
N GLY A 281 -11.65 9.29 14.47
CA GLY A 281 -10.76 8.14 14.49
C GLY A 281 -10.96 7.25 15.71
N SER A 282 -11.59 7.71 16.79
CA SER A 282 -11.52 7.08 18.11
C SER A 282 -12.30 5.78 18.23
N GLN A 283 -13.28 5.58 17.34
CA GLN A 283 -14.18 4.43 17.36
C GLN A 283 -13.89 3.45 16.19
N PRO A 284 -14.50 2.24 16.21
CA PRO A 284 -14.67 1.43 15.01
C PRO A 284 -15.33 2.22 13.87
N TRP A 285 -15.39 1.63 12.68
CA TRP A 285 -16.11 2.25 11.57
C TRP A 285 -17.58 2.45 11.94
N GLN A 286 -18.14 3.59 11.53
CA GLN A 286 -19.51 3.98 11.86
C GLN A 286 -20.51 2.95 11.33
N GLU A 287 -21.61 2.74 12.07
CA GLU A 287 -22.76 2.02 11.52
C GLU A 287 -23.25 2.70 10.23
N GLY A 288 -23.51 1.91 9.18
CA GLY A 288 -23.87 2.43 7.86
C GLY A 288 -22.69 2.98 7.05
N TRP A 289 -21.44 2.66 7.41
CA TRP A 289 -20.28 3.02 6.60
C TRP A 289 -20.36 2.45 5.18
N GLU A 290 -21.01 1.29 5.00
CA GLU A 290 -21.22 0.66 3.69
C GLU A 290 -22.02 1.58 2.75
N ASP A 291 -23.14 2.13 3.22
CA ASP A 291 -23.99 3.02 2.43
C ASP A 291 -23.24 4.32 2.08
N PHE A 292 -22.44 4.82 3.02
CA PHE A 292 -21.58 5.97 2.78
C PHE A 292 -20.51 5.64 1.73
N PHE A 293 -19.83 4.50 1.87
CA PHE A 293 -18.82 4.04 0.92
C PHE A 293 -19.41 3.89 -0.47
N ASP A 294 -20.54 3.19 -0.61
CA ASP A 294 -21.17 2.92 -1.91
C ASP A 294 -21.60 4.22 -2.60
N LYS A 295 -22.09 5.19 -1.82
CA LYS A 295 -22.43 6.53 -2.32
C LYS A 295 -21.20 7.28 -2.84
N VAL A 296 -20.07 7.21 -2.15
CA VAL A 296 -18.85 7.97 -2.48
C VAL A 296 -18.03 7.30 -3.58
N ALA A 297 -17.82 6.00 -3.47
CA ALA A 297 -17.02 5.21 -4.41
C ALA A 297 -17.74 4.92 -5.73
N GLY A 298 -19.06 5.12 -5.76
CA GLY A 298 -19.90 4.91 -6.93
C GLY A 298 -20.29 3.44 -7.14
N LYS A 299 -21.25 3.26 -8.05
CA LYS A 299 -21.96 1.99 -8.25
C LYS A 299 -21.05 0.81 -8.59
N VAL A 300 -20.07 1.00 -9.48
CA VAL A 300 -19.19 -0.10 -9.92
C VAL A 300 -18.39 -0.68 -8.75
N THR A 301 -17.80 0.19 -7.93
CA THR A 301 -17.03 -0.20 -6.75
C THR A 301 -17.93 -0.82 -5.67
N ALA A 302 -19.13 -0.25 -5.47
CA ALA A 302 -20.15 -0.80 -4.57
C ALA A 302 -20.58 -2.22 -4.95
N ASP A 303 -20.88 -2.46 -6.24
CA ASP A 303 -21.28 -3.76 -6.75
C ASP A 303 -20.17 -4.83 -6.54
N MET A 304 -18.89 -4.44 -6.70
CA MET A 304 -17.76 -5.33 -6.42
C MET A 304 -17.62 -5.66 -4.93
N ARG A 305 -17.81 -4.68 -4.05
CA ARG A 305 -17.81 -4.89 -2.59
C ARG A 305 -18.88 -5.88 -2.18
N LEU A 306 -20.10 -5.71 -2.67
CA LEU A 306 -21.22 -6.62 -2.42
C LEU A 306 -20.94 -8.02 -2.94
N LYS A 307 -20.41 -8.14 -4.17
CA LYS A 307 -20.02 -9.44 -4.74
C LYS A 307 -19.02 -10.19 -3.85
N VAL A 308 -18.06 -9.50 -3.23
CA VAL A 308 -17.09 -10.13 -2.32
C VAL A 308 -17.75 -10.49 -0.98
N LYS A 309 -18.64 -9.64 -0.46
CA LYS A 309 -19.38 -9.90 0.79
C LYS A 309 -20.29 -11.13 0.68
N GLU A 310 -20.93 -11.32 -0.47
CA GLU A 310 -21.88 -12.41 -0.73
C GLU A 310 -21.21 -13.62 -1.40
N MET A 311 -19.88 -13.66 -1.44
CA MET A 311 -19.12 -14.69 -2.14
C MET A 311 -19.21 -16.03 -1.42
N THR A 312 -19.85 -17.02 -2.04
CA THR A 312 -19.83 -18.41 -1.54
C THR A 312 -18.47 -19.06 -1.77
N THR A 313 -18.19 -20.16 -1.06
CA THR A 313 -16.97 -20.95 -1.26
C THR A 313 -16.80 -21.42 -2.71
N GLU A 314 -17.90 -21.80 -3.38
CA GLU A 314 -17.89 -22.22 -4.79
C GLU A 314 -17.51 -21.06 -5.71
N VAL A 315 -18.10 -19.88 -5.49
CA VAL A 315 -17.78 -18.67 -6.26
C VAL A 315 -16.33 -18.25 -6.01
N CYS A 316 -15.87 -18.28 -4.76
CA CYS A 316 -14.48 -18.03 -4.41
C CYS A 316 -13.55 -18.97 -5.17
N LEU A 317 -13.82 -20.28 -5.16
CA LEU A 317 -12.99 -21.27 -5.83
C LEU A 317 -12.94 -21.01 -7.33
N GLN A 318 -14.06 -20.67 -7.95
CA GLN A 318 -14.14 -20.32 -9.36
C GLN A 318 -13.28 -19.08 -9.68
N GLU A 319 -13.42 -18.01 -8.90
CA GLU A 319 -12.71 -16.76 -9.12
C GLU A 319 -11.19 -16.89 -8.89
N MET A 320 -10.80 -17.53 -7.79
CA MET A 320 -9.40 -17.79 -7.45
C MET A 320 -8.72 -18.75 -8.43
N THR A 321 -9.44 -19.78 -8.91
CA THR A 321 -8.94 -20.64 -9.99
C THR A 321 -8.82 -19.89 -11.31
N GLY A 322 -9.75 -18.97 -11.59
CA GLY A 322 -9.66 -18.04 -12.72
C GLY A 322 -8.40 -17.17 -12.64
N LEU A 323 -8.14 -16.59 -11.48
CA LEU A 323 -6.94 -15.79 -11.22
C LEU A 323 -5.66 -16.61 -11.33
N LYS A 324 -5.60 -17.82 -10.73
CA LYS A 324 -4.46 -18.73 -10.83
C LYS A 324 -4.13 -19.11 -12.27
N ARG A 325 -5.14 -19.30 -13.13
CA ARG A 325 -4.95 -19.55 -14.57
C ARG A 325 -4.47 -18.31 -15.34
N LYS A 326 -4.86 -17.12 -14.89
CA LYS A 326 -4.45 -15.84 -15.51
C LYS A 326 -3.02 -15.45 -15.13
N ALA A 327 -2.60 -15.75 -13.90
CA ALA A 327 -1.26 -15.46 -13.44
C ALA A 327 -0.23 -16.26 -14.24
N GLY A 328 0.76 -15.58 -14.81
CA GLY A 328 1.87 -16.24 -15.53
C GLY A 328 2.62 -17.23 -14.66
N ARG A 329 2.75 -16.93 -13.36
CA ARG A 329 3.29 -17.84 -12.34
C ARG A 329 2.54 -17.73 -11.02
N TRP A 330 2.24 -18.87 -10.42
CA TRP A 330 1.54 -18.99 -9.13
C TRP A 330 2.43 -19.65 -8.07
N ASN A 331 2.90 -18.84 -7.12
CA ASN A 331 3.72 -19.27 -5.99
C ASN A 331 2.93 -19.10 -4.68
N GLY A 332 1.92 -19.95 -4.48
CA GLY A 332 1.10 -19.92 -3.26
C GLY A 332 0.24 -21.16 -3.10
N PRO A 333 -0.58 -21.22 -2.03
CA PRO A 333 -1.49 -22.33 -1.78
C PRO A 333 -2.46 -22.59 -2.92
N ASP A 334 -3.12 -23.75 -2.90
CA ASP A 334 -4.19 -24.01 -3.84
C ASP A 334 -5.42 -23.12 -3.55
N PRO A 335 -6.16 -22.65 -4.58
CA PRO A 335 -7.38 -21.89 -4.41
C PRO A 335 -8.35 -22.44 -3.36
N ILE A 336 -8.47 -23.77 -3.24
CA ILE A 336 -9.36 -24.38 -2.23
C ILE A 336 -8.91 -24.06 -0.79
N GLU A 337 -7.60 -24.04 -0.53
CA GLU A 337 -7.05 -23.71 0.78
C GLU A 337 -7.31 -22.23 1.12
N ILE A 338 -7.13 -21.34 0.15
CA ILE A 338 -7.37 -19.90 0.32
C ILE A 338 -8.85 -19.63 0.60
N CYS A 339 -9.75 -20.25 -0.16
CA CYS A 339 -11.18 -20.07 0.00
C CYS A 339 -11.68 -20.65 1.33
N ASN A 340 -11.23 -21.86 1.70
CA ASN A 340 -11.61 -22.47 2.98
C ASN A 340 -11.17 -21.61 4.17
N LEU A 341 -10.00 -20.98 4.10
CA LEU A 341 -9.51 -20.07 5.15
C LEU A 341 -10.39 -18.82 5.29
N GLY A 342 -10.95 -18.30 4.19
CA GLY A 342 -11.89 -17.18 4.22
C GLY A 342 -13.29 -17.56 4.72
N SER A 343 -13.72 -18.79 4.46
CA SER A 343 -15.05 -19.28 4.89
C SER A 343 -15.13 -19.63 6.39
N THR A 344 -14.01 -19.72 7.11
CA THR A 344 -14.00 -20.02 8.56
C THR A 344 -14.35 -18.84 9.47
N THR A 345 -14.80 -17.71 8.92
CA THR A 345 -15.01 -16.45 9.65
C THR A 345 -16.43 -15.88 9.53
N GLU A 346 -17.45 -16.72 9.37
CA GLU A 346 -18.85 -16.34 9.69
C GLU A 346 -19.14 -16.42 11.19
#